data_AF-A0A164GXD1-F1
#
_entry.id   AF-A0A164GXD1-F1
#
_cell.length_a   1.000
_cell.length_b   1.000
_cell.length_c   1.000
_cell.angle_alpha   90.00
_cell.angle_beta   90.00
_cell.angle_gamma   90.00
#
_symmetry.space_group_name_H-M   'P 1'
#
loop_
_entity.id
_entity.type
_entity.pdbx_description
1 polymer ?
#
loop_
_entity_poly.entity_id
_entity_poly.type
_entity_poly.pdbx_seq_one_letter_code
_entity_poly.pdbx_strand_id
1 'polypeptide(L)'
;MVEELFYKKILKNLFSDPVQITLWNGETIQYGEGEPQFHVTFHKPLSKKELAKDPSIAFGEAYMNGDLEIKGNLEKAIQSIYKRQDSFLGDSKLQYFKSKWNFSKQKNKDDIAHHYDIGNDFYKLWLDETMTYSCAYFQNEQDSLMTAQHNKVNHILKKLNFKKGDTLLDIGCGWGELITAAAKQYGVKAMGVTLSEEQYAKTSERIKQEGLTDLVEVSLLDYRDIKNLKFDKIVSVGMIEHVGKDNITQ
;
A
#
# COMPACT_ATOMS: atom_id res chain seq x y z
N MET A 1 4.87 26.97 -29.59
CA MET A 1 5.01 26.06 -30.76
C MET A 1 5.92 24.85 -30.52
N VAL A 2 7.26 24.98 -30.42
CA VAL A 2 8.17 23.81 -30.24
C VAL A 2 7.96 23.11 -28.89
N GLU A 3 7.73 23.88 -27.84
CA GLU A 3 7.46 23.35 -26.51
C GLU A 3 6.13 22.59 -26.42
N GLU A 4 5.07 23.12 -27.02
CA GLU A 4 3.76 22.45 -27.07
C GLU A 4 3.82 21.14 -27.85
N LEU A 5 4.57 21.09 -28.96
CA LEU A 5 4.78 19.85 -29.74
C LEU A 5 5.44 18.75 -28.90
N PHE A 6 6.37 19.11 -28.01
CA PHE A 6 7.00 18.16 -27.08
C PHE A 6 5.97 17.55 -26.13
N TYR A 7 5.15 18.36 -25.46
CA TYR A 7 4.12 17.84 -24.55
C TYR A 7 3.04 17.06 -25.29
N LYS A 8 2.57 17.54 -26.45
CA LYS A 8 1.62 16.79 -27.29
C LYS A 8 2.15 15.41 -27.66
N LYS A 9 3.45 15.27 -27.94
CA LYS A 9 4.07 13.98 -28.24
C LYS A 9 4.07 13.03 -27.04
N ILE A 10 4.39 13.55 -25.85
CA ILE A 10 4.38 12.76 -24.60
C ILE A 10 2.94 12.34 -24.25
N LEU A 11 2.02 13.30 -24.25
CA LEU A 11 0.64 13.12 -23.82
C LEU A 11 -0.17 12.21 -24.77
N LYS A 12 0.11 12.25 -26.07
CA LYS A 12 -0.48 11.34 -27.07
C LYS A 12 -0.30 9.86 -26.71
N ASN A 13 0.81 9.53 -26.05
CA ASN A 13 1.17 8.17 -25.71
C ASN A 13 1.01 7.84 -24.23
N LEU A 14 0.40 8.73 -23.45
CA LEU A 14 0.31 8.57 -22.01
C LEU A 14 -0.82 7.61 -21.59
N PHE A 15 -1.98 7.72 -22.23
CA PHE A 15 -3.19 6.98 -21.85
C PHE A 15 -3.54 5.91 -22.90
N SER A 16 -4.05 4.76 -22.48
CA SER A 16 -4.58 3.73 -23.39
C SER A 16 -6.02 4.00 -23.82
N ASP A 17 -6.78 4.73 -23.01
CA ASP A 17 -8.21 5.00 -23.20
C ASP A 17 -8.43 6.40 -23.81
N PRO A 18 -9.56 6.64 -24.49
CA PRO A 18 -9.89 7.96 -25.02
C PRO A 18 -9.90 9.02 -23.92
N VAL A 19 -9.18 10.12 -24.13
CA VAL A 19 -8.96 11.18 -23.15
C VAL A 19 -9.04 12.55 -23.82
N GLN A 20 -9.63 13.50 -23.11
CA GLN A 20 -9.57 14.91 -23.47
C GLN A 20 -8.54 15.61 -22.59
N ILE A 21 -7.65 16.38 -23.20
CA ILE A 21 -6.58 17.09 -22.50
C ILE A 21 -6.66 18.57 -22.80
N THR A 22 -6.73 19.41 -21.76
CA THR A 22 -6.61 20.86 -21.87
C THR A 22 -5.23 21.31 -21.41
N LEU A 23 -4.51 22.02 -22.27
CA LEU A 23 -3.19 22.57 -21.98
C LEU A 23 -3.30 23.96 -21.32
N TRP A 24 -2.21 24.43 -20.70
CA TRP A 24 -2.14 25.72 -20.01
C TRP A 24 -2.40 26.93 -20.92
N ASN A 25 -2.34 26.75 -22.24
CA ASN A 25 -2.67 27.77 -23.23
C ASN A 25 -4.16 27.79 -23.62
N GLY A 26 -4.99 26.94 -22.99
CA GLY A 26 -6.42 26.79 -23.28
C GLY A 26 -6.75 25.87 -24.45
N GLU A 27 -5.75 25.31 -25.14
CA GLU A 27 -5.97 24.35 -26.22
C GLU A 27 -6.45 23.01 -25.66
N THR A 28 -7.59 22.53 -26.17
CA THR A 28 -8.13 21.22 -25.84
C THR A 28 -7.93 20.24 -26.99
N ILE A 29 -7.39 19.06 -26.68
CA ILE A 29 -7.01 18.02 -27.63
C ILE A 29 -7.62 16.71 -27.16
N GLN A 30 -8.19 15.95 -28.09
CA GLN A 30 -8.61 14.58 -27.82
C GLN A 30 -7.55 13.59 -28.35
N TYR A 31 -7.21 12.61 -27.51
CA TYR A 31 -6.42 11.45 -27.90
C TYR A 31 -7.26 10.19 -27.76
N GLY A 32 -7.18 9.29 -28.76
CA GLY A 32 -8.02 8.09 -28.86
C GLY A 32 -9.36 8.34 -29.57
N GLU A 33 -9.92 7.26 -30.12
CA GLU A 33 -11.23 7.28 -30.80
C GLU A 33 -12.37 6.98 -29.81
N GLY A 34 -13.50 7.68 -29.95
CA GLY A 34 -14.68 7.51 -29.10
C GLY A 34 -14.84 8.56 -28.00
N GLU A 35 -15.79 8.31 -27.09
CA GLU A 35 -16.11 9.23 -25.98
C GLU A 35 -15.00 9.25 -24.91
N PRO A 36 -14.46 10.43 -24.56
CA PRO A 36 -13.45 10.56 -23.51
C PRO A 36 -13.89 9.97 -22.17
N GLN A 37 -13.07 9.11 -21.58
CA GLN A 37 -13.35 8.48 -20.28
C GLN A 37 -13.02 9.39 -19.09
N PHE A 38 -12.16 10.38 -19.30
CA PHE A 38 -11.75 11.38 -18.32
C PHE A 38 -11.16 12.60 -19.04
N HIS A 39 -11.08 13.71 -18.31
CA HIS A 39 -10.51 14.96 -18.78
C HIS A 39 -9.30 15.34 -17.92
N VAL A 40 -8.17 15.68 -18.55
CA VAL A 40 -6.95 16.10 -17.85
C VAL A 40 -6.65 17.56 -18.18
N THR A 41 -6.56 18.40 -17.17
CA THR A 41 -6.21 19.81 -17.32
C THR A 41 -4.81 20.05 -16.78
N PHE A 42 -3.94 20.63 -17.61
CA PHE A 42 -2.63 21.12 -17.20
C PHE A 42 -2.71 22.63 -17.01
N HIS A 43 -2.78 23.08 -15.77
CA HIS A 43 -2.75 24.51 -15.41
C HIS A 43 -1.36 25.12 -15.61
N LYS A 44 -0.32 24.29 -15.54
CA LYS A 44 1.07 24.65 -15.86
C LYS A 44 1.76 23.54 -16.68
N PRO A 45 2.78 23.88 -17.48
CA PRO A 45 3.61 22.87 -18.14
C PRO A 45 4.41 22.06 -17.11
N LEU A 46 4.44 20.73 -17.25
CA LEU A 46 5.25 19.85 -16.41
C LEU A 46 6.74 20.14 -16.60
N SER A 47 7.52 20.21 -15.52
CA SER A 47 8.96 20.45 -15.64
C SER A 47 9.64 19.37 -16.50
N LYS A 48 10.25 19.75 -17.63
CA LYS A 48 11.03 18.84 -18.50
C LYS A 48 12.16 18.15 -17.74
N LYS A 49 12.76 18.84 -16.78
CA LYS A 49 13.85 18.31 -15.94
C LYS A 49 13.32 17.21 -15.01
N GLU A 50 12.18 17.43 -14.37
CA GLU A 50 11.57 16.44 -13.47
C GLU A 50 11.00 15.27 -14.28
N LEU A 51 10.37 15.52 -15.43
CA LEU A 51 9.96 14.48 -16.38
C LEU A 51 11.15 13.61 -16.84
N ALA A 52 12.32 14.20 -17.10
CA ALA A 52 13.50 13.43 -17.48
C ALA A 52 14.09 12.60 -16.32
N LYS A 53 13.81 12.99 -15.07
CA LYS A 53 14.31 12.33 -13.87
C LYS A 53 13.40 11.19 -13.42
N ASP A 54 12.11 11.48 -13.27
CA ASP A 54 11.07 10.51 -12.91
C ASP A 54 9.69 11.09 -13.28
N PRO A 55 9.08 10.68 -14.40
CA PRO A 55 7.79 11.22 -14.78
C PRO A 55 6.65 10.81 -13.85
N SER A 56 6.76 9.70 -13.12
CA SER A 56 5.73 9.29 -12.16
C SER A 56 5.67 10.29 -11.01
N ILE A 57 6.83 10.67 -10.47
CA ILE A 57 6.94 11.71 -9.44
C ILE A 57 6.49 13.06 -10.00
N ALA A 58 6.98 13.46 -11.19
CA ALA A 58 6.60 14.74 -11.78
C ALA A 58 5.08 14.87 -12.01
N PHE A 59 4.42 13.79 -12.45
CA PHE A 59 2.97 13.77 -12.64
C PHE A 59 2.22 13.78 -11.31
N GLY A 60 2.68 12.99 -10.32
CA GLY A 60 2.10 12.95 -8.98
C GLY A 60 2.20 14.28 -8.25
N GLU A 61 3.37 14.91 -8.26
CA GLU A 61 3.59 16.24 -7.65
C GLU A 61 2.77 17.32 -8.34
N ALA A 62 2.64 17.29 -9.68
CA ALA A 62 1.79 18.23 -10.40
C ALA A 62 0.31 18.08 -10.01
N TYR A 63 -0.17 16.85 -9.82
CA TYR A 63 -1.53 16.60 -9.32
C TYR A 63 -1.70 17.13 -7.88
N MET A 64 -0.76 16.83 -6.99
CA MET A 64 -0.79 17.27 -5.59
C MET A 64 -0.72 18.80 -5.44
N ASN A 65 0.03 19.47 -6.32
CA ASN A 65 0.18 20.93 -6.33
C ASN A 65 -1.00 21.66 -7.00
N GLY A 66 -1.94 20.95 -7.62
CA GLY A 66 -3.02 21.53 -8.41
C GLY A 66 -2.56 22.11 -9.76
N ASP A 67 -1.35 21.79 -10.20
CA ASP A 67 -0.85 22.15 -11.54
C ASP A 67 -1.43 21.22 -12.62
N LEU A 68 -1.89 20.04 -12.20
CA LEU A 68 -2.58 19.04 -13.00
C LEU A 68 -3.89 18.65 -12.30
N GLU A 69 -4.97 18.59 -13.06
CA GLU A 69 -6.27 18.15 -12.57
C GLU A 69 -6.81 17.01 -13.43
N ILE A 70 -7.42 16.01 -12.80
CA ILE A 70 -8.11 14.91 -13.49
C ILE A 70 -9.57 14.97 -13.10
N LYS A 71 -10.44 15.26 -14.08
CA LYS A 71 -11.89 15.21 -13.92
C LYS A 71 -12.41 13.89 -14.49
N GLY A 72 -13.07 13.11 -13.65
CA GLY A 72 -13.56 11.76 -13.96
C GLY A 72 -13.07 10.75 -12.93
N ASN A 73 -13.04 9.48 -13.30
CA ASN A 73 -12.55 8.43 -12.42
C ASN A 73 -11.01 8.38 -12.46
N LEU A 74 -10.36 8.82 -11.37
CA LEU A 74 -8.91 8.84 -11.23
C LEU A 74 -8.30 7.42 -11.34
N GLU A 75 -8.93 6.41 -10.76
CA GLU A 75 -8.48 5.03 -10.86
C GLU A 75 -8.41 4.57 -12.32
N LYS A 76 -9.45 4.86 -13.11
CA LYS A 76 -9.45 4.58 -14.55
C LYS A 76 -8.34 5.33 -15.27
N ALA A 77 -8.09 6.60 -14.93
CA ALA A 77 -7.01 7.37 -15.53
C ALA A 77 -5.64 6.75 -15.24
N ILE A 78 -5.39 6.33 -14.00
CA ILE A 78 -4.14 5.65 -13.60
C ILE A 78 -4.02 4.28 -14.27
N GLN A 79 -5.09 3.46 -14.29
CA GLN A 79 -5.11 2.18 -15.01
C GLN A 79 -4.81 2.36 -16.49
N SER A 80 -5.30 3.44 -17.10
CA SER A 80 -5.06 3.79 -18.49
C SER A 80 -3.59 4.09 -18.78
N ILE A 81 -2.90 4.75 -17.83
CA ILE A 81 -1.46 4.97 -17.90
C ILE A 81 -0.73 3.63 -17.80
N TYR A 82 -1.06 2.78 -16.81
CA TYR A 82 -0.39 1.48 -16.62
C TYR A 82 -0.52 0.52 -17.81
N LYS A 83 -1.70 0.46 -18.46
CA LYS A 83 -1.95 -0.43 -19.61
C LYS A 83 -1.15 -0.06 -20.85
N ARG A 84 -0.67 1.18 -20.93
CA ARG A 84 0.05 1.70 -22.09
C ARG A 84 1.55 1.44 -21.92
N GLN A 85 2.08 0.47 -22.67
CA GLN A 85 3.50 0.04 -22.57
C GLN A 85 4.51 1.17 -22.81
N ASP A 86 4.16 2.18 -23.61
CA ASP A 86 5.01 3.34 -23.89
C ASP A 86 4.82 4.50 -22.90
N SER A 87 3.96 4.34 -21.88
CA SER A 87 3.78 5.35 -20.85
C SER A 87 4.90 5.26 -19.81
N PHE A 88 5.07 6.29 -19.00
CA PHE A 88 6.08 6.26 -17.94
C PHE A 88 5.80 5.23 -16.83
N LEU A 89 4.54 4.79 -16.64
CA LEU A 89 4.22 3.69 -15.72
C LEU A 89 4.24 2.33 -16.42
N GLY A 90 4.15 2.27 -17.74
CA GLY A 90 4.20 1.03 -18.53
C GLY A 90 5.61 0.66 -19.03
N ASP A 91 6.50 1.64 -19.20
CA ASP A 91 7.87 1.40 -19.67
C ASP A 91 8.78 0.94 -18.52
N SER A 92 9.05 -0.37 -18.51
CA SER A 92 9.98 -1.03 -17.58
C SER A 92 11.38 -0.40 -17.47
N LYS A 93 11.85 0.36 -18.49
CA LYS A 93 13.15 1.04 -18.44
C LYS A 93 13.12 2.31 -17.60
N LEU A 94 11.97 2.97 -17.52
CA LEU A 94 11.75 4.18 -16.72
C LEU A 94 11.35 3.85 -15.28
N GLN A 95 10.67 2.73 -15.07
CA GLN A 95 10.46 2.14 -13.73
C GLN A 95 11.77 1.80 -13.00
N TYR A 96 12.88 1.69 -13.73
CA TYR A 96 14.21 1.38 -13.19
C TYR A 96 15.02 2.61 -12.77
N PHE A 97 14.43 3.82 -12.73
CA PHE A 97 15.06 4.93 -12.01
C PHE A 97 15.08 4.59 -10.51
N LYS A 98 16.17 3.92 -10.13
CA LYS A 98 16.49 3.51 -8.76
C LYS A 98 16.50 4.73 -7.86
N SER A 99 15.37 5.03 -7.25
CA SER A 99 15.41 5.57 -5.90
C SER A 99 16.18 4.55 -5.07
N LYS A 100 17.33 4.94 -4.52
CA LYS A 100 18.05 4.15 -3.52
C LYS A 100 17.23 4.24 -2.24
N TRP A 101 16.16 3.46 -2.14
CA TRP A 101 15.41 3.32 -0.89
C TRP A 101 16.37 2.72 0.14
N ASN A 102 16.56 3.43 1.25
CA ASN A 102 17.44 3.00 2.33
C ASN A 102 16.64 2.10 3.27
N PHE A 103 16.82 0.78 3.15
CA PHE A 103 16.13 -0.22 3.96
C PHE A 103 16.88 -0.58 5.27
N SER A 104 17.70 0.33 5.79
CA SER A 104 18.38 0.11 7.08
C SER A 104 17.37 -0.04 8.22
N LYS A 105 17.77 -0.71 9.31
CA LYS A 105 16.91 -0.88 10.50
C LYS A 105 16.34 0.46 11.00
N GLN A 106 17.21 1.46 11.13
CA GLN A 106 16.83 2.78 11.61
C GLN A 106 15.83 3.44 10.67
N LYS A 107 16.10 3.44 9.36
CA LYS A 107 15.22 4.08 8.38
C LYS A 107 13.85 3.41 8.29
N ASN A 108 13.79 2.07 8.35
CA ASN A 108 12.51 1.35 8.40
C ASN A 108 11.73 1.70 9.67
N LYS A 109 12.40 1.79 10.83
CA LYS A 109 11.74 2.22 12.07
C LYS A 109 11.20 3.63 11.94
N ASP A 110 11.99 4.56 11.40
CA ASP A 110 11.60 5.95 11.20
C ASP A 110 10.44 6.08 10.19
N ASP A 111 10.47 5.33 9.09
CA ASP A 111 9.40 5.36 8.06
C ASP A 111 8.10 4.75 8.57
N ILE A 112 8.17 3.66 9.33
CA ILE A 112 6.99 3.03 9.97
C ILE A 112 6.43 3.97 11.03
N ALA A 113 7.26 4.56 11.88
CA ALA A 113 6.83 5.58 12.84
C ALA A 113 6.14 6.72 12.09
N HIS A 114 6.80 7.34 11.11
CA HIS A 114 6.25 8.49 10.41
C HIS A 114 4.96 8.19 9.63
N HIS A 115 4.82 7.00 9.06
CA HIS A 115 3.61 6.60 8.33
C HIS A 115 2.43 6.36 9.29
N TYR A 116 2.65 5.74 10.44
CA TYR A 116 1.60 5.48 11.42
C TYR A 116 1.40 6.61 12.45
N ASP A 117 2.30 7.60 12.51
CA ASP A 117 2.22 8.80 13.37
C ASP A 117 1.13 9.79 12.93
N ILE A 118 0.56 9.63 11.72
CA ILE A 118 -0.70 10.30 11.33
C ILE A 118 -1.84 9.90 12.31
N GLY A 119 -1.64 8.80 13.03
CA GLY A 119 -2.38 8.43 14.23
C GLY A 119 -3.57 7.54 13.94
N ASN A 120 -3.95 6.76 14.95
CA ASN A 120 -5.10 5.85 14.88
C ASN A 120 -6.41 6.55 14.47
N ASP A 121 -6.56 7.85 14.78
CA ASP A 121 -7.78 8.60 14.46
C ASP A 121 -7.94 8.87 12.97
N PHE A 122 -6.85 9.06 12.23
CA PHE A 122 -6.92 9.19 10.77
C PHE A 122 -7.36 7.89 10.11
N TYR A 123 -6.74 6.78 10.49
CA TYR A 123 -7.03 5.47 9.90
C TYR A 123 -8.46 4.98 10.21
N LYS A 124 -8.99 5.28 11.41
CA LYS A 124 -10.38 4.95 11.79
C LYS A 124 -11.44 5.58 10.88
N LEU A 125 -11.12 6.67 10.17
CA LEU A 125 -12.10 7.36 9.32
C LEU A 125 -12.48 6.54 8.08
N TRP A 126 -11.62 5.62 7.64
CA TRP A 126 -11.78 4.93 6.36
C TRP A 126 -11.42 3.44 6.38
N LEU A 127 -10.73 2.95 7.41
CA LEU A 127 -10.59 1.51 7.65
C LEU A 127 -11.86 0.93 8.28
N ASP A 128 -11.97 -0.40 8.24
CA ASP A 128 -12.97 -1.11 9.01
C ASP A 128 -12.59 -1.17 10.50
N GLU A 129 -13.51 -1.65 11.34
CA GLU A 129 -13.33 -1.69 12.81
C GLU A 129 -12.15 -2.53 13.27
N THR A 130 -11.70 -3.51 12.46
CA THR A 130 -10.51 -4.30 12.80
C THR A 130 -9.22 -3.48 12.71
N MET A 131 -9.25 -2.31 12.07
CA MET A 131 -8.10 -1.46 11.74
C MET A 131 -7.11 -2.17 10.80
N THR A 132 -7.57 -3.10 9.97
CA THR A 132 -6.67 -3.90 9.12
C THR A 132 -6.24 -3.10 7.88
N TYR A 133 -5.02 -2.57 7.89
CA TYR A 133 -4.44 -1.91 6.72
C TYR A 133 -3.65 -2.90 5.83
N SER A 134 -4.37 -3.85 5.24
CA SER A 134 -3.84 -4.82 4.29
C SER A 134 -4.94 -5.32 3.36
N CYS A 135 -4.58 -6.05 2.30
CA CYS A 135 -5.54 -6.62 1.36
C CYS A 135 -6.57 -7.51 2.07
N ALA A 136 -7.85 -7.33 1.74
CA ALA A 136 -8.97 -8.13 2.22
C ALA A 136 -9.25 -9.32 1.27
N TYR A 137 -10.08 -10.26 1.69
CA TYR A 137 -10.47 -11.42 0.89
C TYR A 137 -12.00 -11.49 0.76
N PHE A 138 -12.51 -10.97 -0.35
CA PHE A 138 -13.93 -11.02 -0.70
C PHE A 138 -14.28 -12.42 -1.22
N GLN A 139 -15.13 -13.14 -0.50
CA GLN A 139 -15.68 -14.42 -0.96
C GLN A 139 -16.87 -14.20 -1.87
N ASN A 140 -17.60 -13.11 -1.65
CA ASN A 140 -18.71 -12.66 -2.48
C ASN A 140 -18.55 -11.18 -2.81
N GLU A 141 -19.12 -10.73 -3.93
CA GLU A 141 -19.12 -9.32 -4.33
C GLU A 141 -19.82 -8.39 -3.31
N GLN A 142 -20.66 -8.95 -2.45
CA GLN A 142 -21.51 -8.24 -1.48
C GLN A 142 -20.92 -8.22 -0.06
N ASP A 143 -19.76 -8.86 0.15
CA ASP A 143 -19.10 -8.83 1.45
C ASP A 143 -18.75 -7.38 1.82
N SER A 144 -19.07 -6.97 3.05
CA SER A 144 -18.55 -5.71 3.59
C SER A 144 -17.03 -5.80 3.74
N LEU A 145 -16.33 -4.65 3.81
CA LEU A 145 -14.89 -4.63 4.03
C LEU A 145 -14.50 -5.40 5.30
N MET A 146 -15.25 -5.22 6.39
CA MET A 146 -15.03 -5.94 7.65
C MET A 146 -15.16 -7.46 7.47
N THR A 147 -16.21 -7.92 6.77
CA THR A 147 -16.39 -9.35 6.44
C THR A 147 -15.22 -9.86 5.61
N ALA A 148 -14.78 -9.10 4.61
CA ALA A 148 -13.66 -9.46 3.76
C ALA A 148 -12.32 -9.51 4.54
N GLN A 149 -12.11 -8.66 5.54
CA GLN A 149 -10.94 -8.73 6.42
C GLN A 149 -10.96 -9.97 7.31
N HIS A 150 -12.10 -10.28 7.94
CA HIS A 150 -12.25 -11.54 8.69
C HIS A 150 -12.06 -12.77 7.79
N ASN A 151 -12.59 -12.73 6.57
CA ASN A 151 -12.39 -13.78 5.57
C ASN A 151 -10.91 -13.97 5.23
N LYS A 152 -10.14 -12.88 5.09
CA LYS A 152 -8.69 -12.92 4.85
C LYS A 152 -7.96 -13.57 6.02
N VAL A 153 -8.25 -13.16 7.25
CA VAL A 153 -7.65 -13.73 8.46
C VAL A 153 -7.96 -15.22 8.54
N ASN A 154 -9.23 -15.60 8.43
CA ASN A 154 -9.65 -17.00 8.44
C ASN A 154 -9.01 -17.82 7.32
N HIS A 155 -8.85 -17.25 6.13
CA HIS A 155 -8.18 -17.90 5.00
C HIS A 155 -6.71 -18.21 5.30
N ILE A 156 -5.99 -17.25 5.93
CA ILE A 156 -4.60 -17.43 6.35
C ILE A 156 -4.51 -18.49 7.46
N LEU A 157 -5.31 -18.37 8.53
CA LEU A 157 -5.26 -19.28 9.67
C LEU A 157 -5.58 -20.73 9.27
N LYS A 158 -6.53 -20.94 8.35
CA LYS A 158 -6.83 -22.28 7.79
C LYS A 158 -5.61 -22.91 7.10
N LYS A 159 -4.82 -22.12 6.36
CA LYS A 159 -3.61 -22.62 5.68
C LYS A 159 -2.50 -23.01 6.66
N LEU A 160 -2.45 -22.39 7.83
CA LEU A 160 -1.46 -22.72 8.87
C LEU A 160 -1.74 -24.08 9.53
N ASN A 161 -2.97 -24.60 9.44
CA ASN A 161 -3.37 -25.92 9.92
C ASN A 161 -2.90 -26.21 11.36
N PHE A 162 -3.30 -25.33 12.27
CA PHE A 162 -2.90 -25.36 13.68
C PHE A 162 -3.36 -26.63 14.40
N LYS A 163 -2.54 -27.08 15.34
CA LYS A 163 -2.94 -27.95 16.44
C LYS A 163 -3.15 -27.10 17.69
N LYS A 164 -4.05 -27.54 18.56
CA LYS A 164 -4.28 -26.86 19.84
C LYS A 164 -2.98 -26.81 20.65
N GLY A 165 -2.62 -25.61 21.13
CA GLY A 165 -1.39 -25.37 21.87
C GLY A 165 -0.15 -25.07 21.02
N ASP A 166 -0.26 -25.07 19.69
CA ASP A 166 0.80 -24.58 18.80
C ASP A 166 1.18 -23.13 19.16
N THR A 167 2.42 -22.77 18.86
CA THR A 167 2.95 -21.41 18.97
C THR A 167 2.96 -20.70 17.61
N LEU A 168 2.54 -19.44 17.58
CA LEU A 168 2.46 -18.60 16.38
C LEU A 168 3.31 -17.33 16.56
N LEU A 169 4.14 -17.01 15.57
CA LEU A 169 4.72 -15.68 15.42
C LEU A 169 4.07 -14.95 14.23
N ASP A 170 3.57 -13.73 14.47
CA ASP A 170 3.12 -12.81 13.43
C ASP A 170 4.11 -11.63 13.30
N ILE A 171 4.86 -11.62 12.20
CA ILE A 171 5.85 -10.59 11.89
C ILE A 171 5.16 -9.44 11.16
N GLY A 172 5.06 -8.29 11.85
CA GLY A 172 4.30 -7.13 11.38
C GLY A 172 2.82 -7.29 11.74
N CYS A 173 2.51 -7.52 13.02
CA CYS A 173 1.17 -7.92 13.45
C CYS A 173 0.07 -6.85 13.31
N GLY A 174 0.43 -5.63 12.88
CA GLY A 174 -0.49 -4.51 12.75
C GLY A 174 -1.25 -4.26 14.05
N TRP A 175 -2.57 -4.05 13.95
CA TRP A 175 -3.47 -3.87 15.08
C TRP A 175 -3.90 -5.18 15.76
N GLY A 176 -3.29 -6.31 15.40
CA GLY A 176 -3.37 -7.55 16.16
C GLY A 176 -4.56 -8.45 15.83
N GLU A 177 -5.33 -8.14 14.79
CA GLU A 177 -6.48 -8.95 14.36
C GLU A 177 -6.14 -10.42 14.14
N LEU A 178 -5.01 -10.70 13.48
CA LEU A 178 -4.62 -12.07 13.15
C LEU A 178 -4.27 -12.87 14.41
N ILE A 179 -3.44 -12.32 15.30
CA ILE A 179 -2.98 -13.02 16.51
C ILE A 179 -4.12 -13.24 17.52
N THR A 180 -5.04 -12.29 17.67
CA THR A 180 -6.20 -12.46 18.56
C THR A 180 -7.20 -13.47 17.98
N ALA A 181 -7.46 -13.43 16.68
CA ALA A 181 -8.30 -14.42 15.99
C ALA A 181 -7.71 -15.83 16.09
N ALA A 182 -6.40 -15.98 15.90
CA ALA A 182 -5.71 -17.27 16.02
C ALA A 182 -5.90 -17.87 17.42
N ALA A 183 -5.64 -17.09 18.46
CA ALA A 183 -5.78 -17.54 19.85
C ALA A 183 -7.23 -17.92 20.18
N LYS A 184 -8.21 -17.09 19.79
CA LYS A 184 -9.64 -17.35 20.03
C LYS A 184 -10.15 -18.60 19.32
N GLN A 185 -9.79 -18.79 18.05
CA GLN A 185 -10.35 -19.87 17.23
C GLN A 185 -9.63 -21.20 17.41
N TYR A 186 -8.31 -21.17 17.63
CA TYR A 186 -7.47 -22.38 17.62
C TYR A 186 -6.79 -22.66 18.96
N GLY A 187 -6.89 -21.76 19.94
CA GLY A 187 -6.24 -21.93 21.26
C GLY A 187 -4.71 -22.00 21.16
N VAL A 188 -4.13 -21.25 20.23
CA VAL A 188 -2.67 -21.14 20.04
C VAL A 188 -2.10 -20.07 20.94
N LYS A 189 -0.80 -20.19 21.24
CA LYS A 189 -0.03 -19.13 21.90
C LYS A 189 0.62 -18.25 20.84
N ALA A 190 0.16 -17.01 20.69
CA ALA A 190 0.57 -16.11 19.63
C ALA A 190 1.45 -14.96 20.16
N MET A 191 2.54 -14.69 19.46
CA MET A 191 3.36 -13.50 19.62
C MET A 191 3.25 -12.64 18.36
N GLY A 192 2.82 -11.40 18.52
CA GLY A 192 2.90 -10.38 17.47
C GLY A 192 4.12 -9.48 17.68
N VAL A 193 4.79 -9.09 16.59
CA VAL A 193 5.82 -8.05 16.64
C VAL A 193 5.49 -6.90 15.69
N THR A 194 5.73 -5.67 16.16
CA THR A 194 5.59 -4.44 15.39
C THR A 194 6.70 -3.45 15.77
N LEU A 195 6.95 -2.48 14.90
CA LEU A 195 7.81 -1.32 15.17
C LEU A 195 7.00 -0.04 15.47
N SER A 196 5.67 -0.08 15.33
CA SER A 196 4.79 1.07 15.60
C SER A 196 4.30 1.05 17.05
N GLU A 197 4.53 2.15 17.77
CA GLU A 197 4.07 2.33 19.15
C GLU A 197 2.54 2.40 19.22
N GLU A 198 1.89 3.05 18.26
CA GLU A 198 0.42 3.14 18.15
C GLU A 198 -0.23 1.77 17.94
N GLN A 199 0.34 0.93 17.07
CA GLN A 199 -0.12 -0.44 16.87
C GLN A 199 0.10 -1.28 18.13
N TYR A 200 1.29 -1.20 18.73
CA TYR A 200 1.59 -1.89 19.99
C TYR A 200 0.59 -1.53 21.09
N ALA A 201 0.32 -0.24 21.30
CA ALA A 201 -0.61 0.24 22.31
C ALA A 201 -2.03 -0.27 22.05
N LYS A 202 -2.51 -0.16 20.80
CA LYS A 202 -3.88 -0.58 20.44
C LYS A 202 -4.07 -2.09 20.49
N THR A 203 -3.09 -2.87 20.05
CA THR A 203 -3.09 -4.32 20.16
C THR A 203 -3.02 -4.77 21.61
N SER A 204 -2.18 -4.15 22.43
CA SER A 204 -2.10 -4.43 23.87
C SER A 204 -3.43 -4.18 24.58
N GLU A 205 -4.11 -3.08 24.23
CA GLU A 205 -5.46 -2.77 24.72
C GLU A 205 -6.44 -3.87 24.31
N ARG A 206 -6.47 -4.24 23.03
CA ARG A 206 -7.36 -5.29 22.50
C ARG A 206 -7.15 -6.63 23.20
N ILE A 207 -5.90 -7.08 23.36
CA ILE A 207 -5.56 -8.33 24.06
C ILE A 207 -6.15 -8.35 25.47
N LYS A 208 -6.03 -7.23 26.22
CA LYS A 208 -6.57 -7.11 27.57
C LYS A 208 -8.09 -7.10 27.59
N GLN A 209 -8.72 -6.30 26.72
CA GLN A 209 -10.18 -6.20 26.63
C GLN A 209 -10.84 -7.53 26.27
N GLU A 210 -10.17 -8.35 25.46
CA GLU A 210 -10.65 -9.66 25.05
C GLU A 210 -10.26 -10.80 26.01
N GLY A 211 -9.54 -10.50 27.10
CA GLY A 211 -9.12 -11.51 28.09
C GLY A 211 -8.11 -12.52 27.57
N LEU A 212 -7.27 -12.13 26.60
CA LEU A 212 -6.36 -13.04 25.88
C LEU A 212 -4.91 -12.99 26.40
N THR A 213 -4.66 -12.37 27.55
CA THR A 213 -3.29 -12.13 28.08
C THR A 213 -2.50 -13.42 28.34
N ASP A 214 -3.17 -14.56 28.51
CA ASP A 214 -2.52 -15.86 28.73
C ASP A 214 -2.12 -16.57 27.40
N LEU A 215 -2.64 -16.09 26.28
CA LEU A 215 -2.48 -16.70 24.96
C LEU A 215 -1.81 -15.78 23.95
N VAL A 216 -1.93 -14.46 24.10
CA VAL A 216 -1.45 -13.49 23.11
C VAL A 216 -0.54 -12.47 23.78
N GLU A 217 0.64 -12.30 23.21
CA GLU A 217 1.55 -11.22 23.53
C GLU A 217 1.83 -10.38 22.28
N VAL A 218 2.09 -9.09 22.48
CA VAL A 218 2.59 -8.19 21.45
C VAL A 218 3.85 -7.51 21.96
N SER A 219 4.84 -7.35 21.09
CA SER A 219 6.12 -6.73 21.42
C SER A 219 6.47 -5.63 20.42
N LEU A 220 6.94 -4.50 20.94
CA LEU A 220 7.58 -3.46 20.15
C LEU A 220 9.03 -3.88 19.86
N LEU A 221 9.21 -4.68 18.81
CA LEU A 221 10.45 -5.39 18.53
C LEU A 221 10.67 -5.51 17.02
N ASP A 222 11.90 -5.26 16.58
CA ASP A 222 12.33 -5.63 15.23
C ASP A 222 12.44 -7.15 15.15
N TYR A 223 11.71 -7.77 14.22
CA TYR A 223 11.72 -9.23 14.05
C TYR A 223 13.12 -9.82 13.84
N ARG A 224 14.06 -9.04 13.29
CA ARG A 224 15.45 -9.44 13.07
C ARG A 224 16.23 -9.64 14.37
N ASP A 225 15.69 -9.16 15.50
CA ASP A 225 16.28 -9.29 16.82
C ASP A 225 15.65 -10.43 17.64
N ILE A 226 14.67 -11.16 17.09
CA ILE A 226 14.17 -12.41 17.64
C ILE A 226 15.26 -13.48 17.53
N LYS A 227 15.99 -13.71 18.63
CA LYS A 227 17.07 -14.69 18.73
C LYS A 227 16.66 -15.85 19.62
N ASN A 228 17.00 -17.06 19.21
CA ASN A 228 16.81 -18.30 19.99
C ASN A 228 15.35 -18.66 20.35
N LEU A 229 14.35 -18.03 19.73
CA LEU A 229 12.96 -18.45 19.81
C LEU A 229 12.58 -19.30 18.60
N LYS A 230 11.69 -20.27 18.81
CA LYS A 230 11.12 -21.13 17.77
C LYS A 230 9.62 -21.14 17.94
N PHE A 231 8.92 -21.13 16.81
CA PHE A 231 7.46 -21.16 16.74
C PHE A 231 7.04 -22.30 15.83
N ASP A 232 5.91 -22.94 16.14
CA ASP A 232 5.35 -24.01 15.31
C ASP A 232 4.86 -23.47 13.96
N LYS A 233 4.45 -22.21 13.92
CA LYS A 233 3.99 -21.48 12.73
C LYS A 233 4.51 -20.05 12.75
N ILE A 234 4.82 -19.52 11.56
CA ILE A 234 5.16 -18.12 11.35
C ILE A 234 4.26 -17.59 10.24
N VAL A 235 3.73 -16.39 10.44
CA VAL A 235 2.96 -15.66 9.44
C VAL A 235 3.50 -14.24 9.33
N SER A 236 3.34 -13.66 8.15
CA SER A 236 3.82 -12.33 7.89
C SER A 236 3.06 -11.73 6.72
N VAL A 237 2.37 -10.61 6.96
CA VAL A 237 1.50 -9.97 5.97
C VAL A 237 1.95 -8.54 5.76
N GLY A 238 2.32 -8.19 4.53
CA GLY A 238 2.62 -6.80 4.14
C GLY A 238 3.94 -6.22 4.67
N MET A 239 4.91 -7.05 5.08
CA MET A 239 6.24 -6.57 5.51
C MET A 239 7.37 -6.71 4.49
N ILE A 240 7.25 -7.56 3.46
CA ILE A 240 8.39 -7.97 2.62
C ILE A 240 8.69 -6.87 1.63
N GLU A 241 7.65 -6.12 1.28
CA GLU A 241 7.64 -4.85 0.59
C GLU A 241 8.57 -3.82 1.27
N HIS A 242 8.73 -3.90 2.60
CA HIS A 242 9.59 -3.02 3.39
C HIS A 242 10.98 -3.60 3.70
N VAL A 243 11.26 -4.85 3.33
CA VAL A 243 12.57 -5.48 3.55
C VAL A 243 13.60 -4.96 2.54
N GLY A 244 13.16 -4.67 1.32
CA GLY A 244 14.02 -4.23 0.23
C GLY A 244 14.79 -5.38 -0.42
N LYS A 245 15.00 -5.29 -1.74
CA LYS A 245 15.55 -6.38 -2.56
C LYS A 245 16.89 -6.92 -2.05
N ASP A 246 17.77 -6.05 -1.58
CA ASP A 246 19.13 -6.43 -1.15
C ASP A 246 19.15 -7.26 0.14
N ASN A 247 18.05 -7.28 0.90
CA ASN A 247 17.90 -8.04 2.14
C ASN A 247 17.07 -9.32 1.97
N ILE A 248 16.61 -9.61 0.75
CA ILE A 248 15.89 -10.85 0.41
C ILE A 248 16.90 -11.77 -0.29
N THR A 249 17.36 -12.82 0.40
CA THR A 249 18.18 -13.87 -0.22
C THR A 249 17.36 -14.61 -1.29
N GLN A 250 17.90 -14.69 -2.50
CA GLN A 250 17.36 -15.49 -3.61
C GLN A 250 17.56 -16.99 -3.37
#